data_AF-A0A2M8DAR6-F1
#
_entry.id   AF-A0A2M8DAR6-F1
#
_cell.length_a   1.000
_cell.length_b   1.000
_cell.length_c   1.000
_cell.angle_alpha   90.00
_cell.angle_beta   90.00
_cell.angle_gamma   90.00
#
_symmetry.space_group_name_H-M   'P 1'
#
loop_
_entity.id
_entity.type
_entity.pdbx_description
1 polymer ?
#
loop_
_entity_poly.entity_id
_entity_poly.type
_entity_poly.pdbx_seq_one_letter_code
_entity_poly.pdbx_strand_id
1 'polypeptide(L)'
;MRIAKQTQNFTQNRRKTFRVSFAFSFCVGFAVLVFLFSIPGVSAQNNTGIDVSCAKYQYPWCQEAEKGPGALVGRFYTIALGLAAAAALGVLIYGAILWTVSGAVSSKKDAMEWISGAVWGLVLLLGAYLILYTINPDLVKLKGPEELFKMKSINLQSVSSPAVAGTVAPKAGGDAEIRQKLSQVSGGKITVNYPEPRTSLNGLQPTTIQGILSLWNSCGKCDLVITGGTETAYHAPGKFGHASGYKVDLRPTDDLNSAIYNRIATSCRIPPPANTNCAGLDGNTYRYETNHWDVCFQCPSKR
;
A
#
# COMPACT_ATOMS: atom_id res chain seq x y z
N MET A 1 16.95 17.29 -63.61
CA MET A 1 15.80 17.04 -62.69
C MET A 1 15.99 15.84 -61.74
N ARG A 2 16.62 14.72 -62.15
CA ARG A 2 16.84 13.54 -61.26
C ARG A 2 17.82 13.77 -60.09
N ILE A 3 18.88 14.54 -60.30
CA ILE A 3 19.93 14.79 -59.29
C ILE A 3 19.40 15.60 -58.09
N ALA A 4 18.47 16.54 -58.31
CA ALA A 4 17.84 17.34 -57.26
C ALA A 4 16.88 16.52 -56.36
N LYS A 5 16.17 15.53 -56.92
CA LYS A 5 15.34 14.61 -56.12
C LYS A 5 16.19 13.69 -55.24
N GLN A 6 17.34 13.25 -55.75
CA GLN A 6 18.24 12.33 -55.03
C GLN A 6 18.94 13.02 -53.86
N THR A 7 19.31 14.30 -54.02
CA THR A 7 19.89 15.13 -52.93
C THR A 7 18.87 15.46 -51.83
N GLN A 8 17.64 15.83 -52.20
CA GLN A 8 16.55 16.09 -51.24
C GLN A 8 16.21 14.85 -50.38
N ASN A 9 16.12 13.68 -51.00
CA ASN A 9 15.89 12.42 -50.29
C ASN A 9 17.05 12.07 -49.33
N PHE A 10 18.29 12.34 -49.73
CA PHE A 10 19.46 12.11 -48.86
C PHE A 10 19.49 13.06 -47.65
N THR A 11 19.09 14.31 -47.83
CA THR A 11 19.04 15.30 -46.74
C THR A 11 17.91 14.99 -45.75
N GLN A 12 16.75 14.55 -46.26
CA GLN A 12 15.61 14.17 -45.44
C GLN A 12 15.90 12.91 -44.61
N ASN A 13 16.61 11.93 -45.18
CA ASN A 13 16.97 10.71 -44.47
C ASN A 13 18.02 10.95 -43.37
N ARG A 14 19.01 11.84 -43.60
CA ARG A 14 19.96 12.27 -42.56
C ARG A 14 19.30 13.02 -41.40
N ARG A 15 18.26 13.83 -41.65
CA ARG A 15 17.53 14.52 -40.58
C ARG A 15 16.67 13.56 -39.74
N LYS A 16 16.09 12.54 -40.35
CA LYS A 16 15.34 11.48 -39.62
C LYS A 16 16.27 10.64 -38.75
N THR A 17 17.41 10.19 -39.29
CA THR A 17 18.40 9.43 -38.49
C THR A 17 19.01 10.28 -37.39
N PHE A 18 19.29 11.56 -37.62
CA PHE A 18 19.78 12.48 -36.57
C PHE A 18 18.74 12.73 -35.45
N ARG A 19 17.45 12.88 -35.78
CA ARG A 19 16.36 13.03 -34.79
C ARG A 19 16.18 11.79 -33.92
N VAL A 20 16.29 10.59 -34.51
CA VAL A 20 16.22 9.31 -33.78
C VAL A 20 17.47 9.11 -32.92
N SER A 21 18.67 9.42 -33.43
CA SER A 21 19.91 9.31 -32.67
C SER A 21 20.01 10.32 -31.52
N PHE A 22 19.51 11.55 -31.67
CA PHE A 22 19.54 12.55 -30.60
C PHE A 22 18.54 12.22 -29.48
N ALA A 23 17.31 11.80 -29.83
CA ALA A 23 16.33 11.32 -28.85
C ALA A 23 16.83 10.07 -28.12
N PHE A 24 17.47 9.14 -28.83
CA PHE A 24 18.05 7.94 -28.24
C PHE A 24 19.25 8.26 -27.33
N SER A 25 20.17 9.14 -27.74
CA SER A 25 21.29 9.59 -26.91
C SER A 25 20.86 10.39 -25.69
N PHE A 26 19.78 11.18 -25.78
CA PHE A 26 19.24 11.91 -24.63
C PHE A 26 18.61 10.96 -23.61
N CYS A 27 17.83 9.97 -24.07
CA CYS A 27 17.27 8.94 -23.20
C CYS A 27 18.35 8.05 -22.54
N VAL A 28 19.38 7.66 -23.30
CA VAL A 28 20.49 6.85 -22.79
C VAL A 28 21.38 7.66 -21.84
N GLY A 29 21.69 8.92 -22.17
CA GLY A 29 22.46 9.81 -21.32
C GLY A 29 21.76 10.13 -20.00
N PHE A 30 20.44 10.34 -20.03
CA PHE A 30 19.62 10.54 -18.83
C PHE A 30 19.53 9.27 -17.98
N ALA A 31 19.38 8.10 -18.61
CA ALA A 31 19.42 6.81 -17.90
C ALA A 31 20.78 6.55 -17.23
N VAL A 32 21.89 6.91 -17.89
CA VAL A 32 23.26 6.79 -17.34
C VAL A 32 23.51 7.79 -16.21
N LEU A 33 22.97 9.01 -16.30
CA LEU A 33 23.11 10.02 -15.24
C LEU A 33 22.32 9.64 -13.97
N VAL A 34 21.15 9.00 -14.14
CA VAL A 34 20.41 8.33 -13.05
C VAL A 34 21.20 7.15 -12.47
N PHE A 35 21.92 6.39 -13.31
CA PHE A 35 22.74 5.25 -12.89
C PHE A 35 24.02 5.66 -12.13
N LEU A 36 24.69 6.73 -12.55
CA LEU A 36 25.94 7.22 -11.93
C LEU A 36 25.70 7.90 -10.56
N PHE A 37 24.50 8.39 -10.29
CA PHE A 37 24.09 8.88 -8.96
C PHE A 37 23.64 7.76 -8.00
N SER A 38 23.72 6.48 -8.41
CA SER A 38 23.15 5.32 -7.71
C SER A 38 24.19 4.37 -7.09
N ILE A 39 25.40 4.81 -6.70
CA ILE A 39 26.35 3.96 -5.96
C ILE A 39 26.18 4.18 -4.44
N PRO A 40 25.62 3.24 -3.66
CA PRO A 40 25.54 3.38 -2.21
C PRO A 40 26.77 2.76 -1.53
N GLY A 41 27.38 3.51 -0.61
CA GLY A 41 28.22 2.95 0.44
C GLY A 41 27.34 2.18 1.42
N VAL A 42 27.48 0.86 1.45
CA VAL A 42 26.64 -0.04 2.26
C VAL A 42 27.00 0.06 3.74
N SER A 43 25.99 0.30 4.59
CA SER A 43 26.03 -0.05 6.01
C SER A 43 24.84 -0.96 6.31
N ALA A 44 25.11 -2.16 6.84
CA ALA A 44 24.12 -3.21 7.05
C ALA A 44 23.34 -3.03 8.35
N GLN A 45 22.01 -3.13 8.30
CA GLN A 45 21.18 -3.46 9.46
C GLN A 45 20.28 -4.66 9.18
N ASN A 46 20.21 -5.55 10.16
CA ASN A 46 19.61 -6.88 10.05
C ASN A 46 18.15 -6.84 10.53
N ASN A 47 17.16 -6.99 9.65
CA ASN A 47 15.76 -7.23 10.05
C ASN A 47 15.07 -8.24 9.12
N THR A 48 14.33 -9.19 9.73
CA THR A 48 13.80 -10.41 9.09
C THR A 48 12.29 -10.34 8.81
N GLY A 49 11.87 -9.27 8.13
CA GLY A 49 10.63 -9.22 7.34
C GLY A 49 10.99 -8.92 5.88
N ILE A 50 10.06 -9.04 4.92
CA ILE A 50 10.26 -8.37 3.63
C ILE A 50 10.16 -6.87 3.90
N ASP A 51 11.29 -6.32 4.30
CA ASP A 51 11.44 -4.91 4.56
C ASP A 51 11.64 -4.22 3.21
N VAL A 52 10.56 -3.62 2.70
CA VAL A 52 10.61 -2.67 1.59
C VAL A 52 10.94 -1.26 2.14
N SER A 53 11.57 -1.17 3.31
CA SER A 53 12.21 0.06 3.78
C SER A 53 13.33 0.44 2.84
N CYS A 54 13.35 1.73 2.50
CA CYS A 54 14.43 2.40 1.79
C CYS A 54 15.82 2.12 2.39
N ALA A 55 15.90 1.63 3.63
CA ALA A 55 17.14 1.24 4.31
C ALA A 55 17.82 0.00 3.68
N LYS A 56 17.07 -0.94 3.07
CA LYS A 56 17.66 -2.15 2.46
C LYS A 56 18.02 -1.96 0.99
N TYR A 57 17.22 -1.18 0.28
CA TYR A 57 17.47 -0.78 -1.09
C TYR A 57 17.36 0.74 -1.16
N GLN A 58 18.50 1.44 -1.05
CA GLN A 58 18.59 2.90 -1.13
C GLN A 58 18.32 3.40 -2.55
N TYR A 59 17.06 3.32 -2.98
CA TYR A 59 16.63 3.96 -4.21
C TYR A 59 16.61 5.49 -4.02
N PRO A 60 17.18 6.30 -4.95
CA PRO A 60 17.26 7.76 -4.80
C PRO A 60 15.92 8.49 -4.60
N TRP A 61 14.82 7.87 -5.00
CA TRP A 61 13.45 8.41 -4.89
C TRP A 61 12.68 7.92 -3.65
N CYS A 62 13.34 7.15 -2.78
CA CYS A 62 12.78 6.57 -1.56
C CYS A 62 13.21 7.42 -0.36
N GLN A 63 12.27 7.80 0.53
CA GLN A 63 12.59 8.45 1.80
C GLN A 63 12.26 7.50 2.97
N GLU A 64 13.12 7.50 3.99
CA GLU A 64 13.06 6.69 5.23
C GLU A 64 11.69 6.70 5.95
N ALA A 65 10.79 7.63 5.60
CA ALA A 65 9.46 7.76 6.18
C ALA A 65 8.40 6.82 5.56
N GLU A 66 8.70 6.08 4.48
CA GLU A 66 7.68 5.32 3.74
C GLU A 66 7.64 3.84 4.13
N LYS A 67 6.68 3.49 4.98
CA LYS A 67 6.45 2.10 5.37
C LYS A 67 5.45 1.45 4.41
N GLY A 68 5.97 0.77 3.40
CA GLY A 68 5.21 -0.20 2.61
C GLY A 68 5.11 0.11 1.11
N PRO A 69 4.66 -0.89 0.32
CA PRO A 69 4.75 -0.86 -1.15
C PRO A 69 3.87 0.21 -1.81
N GLY A 70 2.73 0.56 -1.22
CA GLY A 70 1.82 1.57 -1.78
C GLY A 70 2.39 2.99 -1.77
N ALA A 71 3.16 3.35 -0.75
CA ALA A 71 3.81 4.65 -0.65
C ALA A 71 4.90 4.81 -1.73
N LEU A 72 5.71 3.76 -1.91
CA LEU A 72 6.75 3.70 -2.95
C LEU A 72 6.18 3.92 -4.35
N VAL A 73 5.07 3.23 -4.68
CA VAL A 73 4.38 3.40 -5.97
C VAL A 73 3.79 4.80 -6.11
N GLY A 74 3.22 5.36 -5.04
CA GLY A 74 2.75 6.74 -4.96
C GLY A 74 3.82 7.77 -5.31
N ARG A 75 5.01 7.59 -4.73
CA ARG A 75 6.13 8.49 -4.91
C ARG A 75 6.73 8.39 -6.30
N PHE A 76 6.93 7.17 -6.79
CA PHE A 76 7.37 6.92 -8.16
C PHE A 76 6.44 7.60 -9.16
N TYR A 77 5.13 7.42 -9.00
CA TYR A 77 4.12 8.03 -9.87
C TYR A 77 4.20 9.56 -9.87
N THR A 78 4.35 10.18 -8.69
CA THR A 78 4.46 11.65 -8.56
C THR A 78 5.72 12.19 -9.24
N ILE A 79 6.86 11.51 -9.07
CA ILE A 79 8.13 11.89 -9.70
C ILE A 79 8.06 11.69 -11.21
N ALA A 80 7.50 10.56 -11.68
CA ALA A 80 7.34 10.27 -13.09
C ALA A 80 6.46 11.31 -13.80
N LEU A 81 5.36 11.74 -13.16
CA LEU A 81 4.51 12.83 -13.67
C LEU A 81 5.27 14.15 -13.75
N GLY A 82 6.06 14.50 -12.73
CA GLY A 82 6.89 15.70 -12.74
C GLY A 82 7.89 15.71 -13.90
N LEU A 83 8.56 14.58 -14.14
CA LEU A 83 9.50 14.42 -15.26
C LEU A 83 8.79 14.50 -16.62
N ALA A 84 7.63 13.86 -16.76
CA ALA A 84 6.84 13.92 -17.99
C ALA A 84 6.39 15.35 -18.31
N ALA A 85 5.95 16.11 -17.29
CA ALA A 85 5.55 17.50 -17.44
C ALA A 85 6.75 18.40 -17.82
N ALA A 86 7.91 18.21 -17.19
CA ALA A 86 9.13 18.95 -17.51
C ALA A 86 9.62 18.68 -18.94
N ALA A 87 9.58 17.41 -19.39
CA ALA A 87 9.92 17.03 -20.76
C ALA A 87 8.95 17.66 -21.78
N ALA A 88 7.64 17.60 -21.51
CA ALA A 88 6.64 18.24 -22.37
C ALA A 88 6.87 19.75 -22.49
N LEU A 89 7.15 20.43 -21.37
CA LEU A 89 7.50 21.86 -21.36
C LEU A 89 8.75 22.15 -22.20
N GLY A 90 9.81 21.34 -22.05
CA GLY A 90 11.04 21.49 -22.83
C GLY A 90 10.81 21.35 -24.34
N VAL A 91 10.00 20.38 -24.76
CA VAL A 91 9.63 20.19 -26.17
C VAL A 91 8.79 21.36 -26.70
N LEU A 92 7.87 21.90 -25.90
CA LEU A 92 7.07 23.06 -26.27
C LEU A 92 7.93 24.32 -26.46
N ILE A 93 8.85 24.58 -25.53
CA ILE A 93 9.79 25.72 -25.63
C ILE A 93 10.68 25.57 -26.87
N TYR A 94 11.24 24.38 -27.08
CA TYR A 94 12.07 24.10 -28.25
C TYR A 94 11.29 24.29 -29.56
N GLY A 95 10.07 23.76 -29.64
CA GLY A 95 9.19 23.93 -30.78
C GLY A 95 8.83 25.39 -31.04
N ALA A 96 8.53 26.16 -29.99
CA ALA A 96 8.22 27.58 -30.10
C ALA A 96 9.40 28.40 -30.64
N ILE A 97 10.61 28.17 -30.11
CA ILE A 97 11.84 28.83 -30.58
C ILE A 97 12.11 28.43 -32.05
N LEU A 98 11.99 27.15 -32.38
CA LEU A 98 12.21 26.67 -33.74
C LEU A 98 11.20 27.30 -34.71
N TRP A 99 9.94 27.49 -34.31
CA TRP A 99 8.92 28.09 -35.15
C TRP A 99 9.14 29.59 -35.39
N THR A 100 9.54 30.35 -34.38
CA THR A 100 9.74 31.80 -34.46
C THR A 100 11.04 32.17 -35.18
N VAL A 101 12.13 31.43 -34.94
CA VAL A 101 13.45 31.72 -35.50
C VAL A 101 13.60 31.17 -36.93
N SER A 102 12.79 30.19 -37.34
CA SER A 102 12.91 29.59 -38.66
C SER A 102 12.25 30.40 -39.79
N GLY A 103 13.06 30.84 -40.75
CA GLY A 103 12.55 31.41 -42.01
C GLY A 103 12.01 30.36 -43.00
N ALA A 104 12.46 29.12 -42.92
CA ALA A 104 12.09 28.06 -43.87
C ALA A 104 10.77 27.38 -43.51
N VAL A 105 9.88 27.19 -44.50
CA VAL A 105 8.59 26.50 -44.37
C VAL A 105 8.74 25.09 -43.80
N SER A 106 9.81 24.37 -44.17
CA SER A 106 10.09 23.03 -43.67
C SER A 106 10.35 23.01 -42.15
N SER A 107 11.10 23.97 -41.64
CA SER A 107 11.45 24.03 -40.22
C SER A 107 10.28 24.48 -39.36
N LYS A 108 9.39 25.33 -39.92
CA LYS A 108 8.10 25.66 -39.29
C LYS A 108 7.19 24.44 -39.18
N LYS A 109 7.15 23.59 -40.22
CA LYS A 109 6.43 22.32 -40.17
C LYS A 109 7.03 21.38 -39.13
N ASP A 110 8.36 21.22 -39.10
CA ASP A 110 9.05 20.40 -38.10
C ASP A 110 8.74 20.88 -36.67
N ALA A 111 8.73 22.19 -36.43
CA ALA A 111 8.35 22.77 -35.13
C ALA A 111 6.92 22.42 -34.72
N MET A 112 5.97 22.51 -35.65
CA MET A 112 4.58 22.15 -35.40
C MET A 112 4.40 20.65 -35.11
N GLU A 113 5.20 19.78 -35.72
CA GLU A 113 5.21 18.35 -35.37
C GLU A 113 5.62 18.14 -33.91
N TRP A 114 6.69 18.79 -33.43
CA TRP A 114 7.11 18.71 -32.03
C TRP A 114 6.06 19.25 -31.05
N ILE A 115 5.48 20.41 -31.36
CA ILE A 115 4.43 21.02 -30.53
C ILE A 115 3.20 20.10 -30.48
N SER A 116 2.75 19.60 -31.63
CA SER A 116 1.59 18.70 -31.69
C SER A 116 1.82 17.39 -30.93
N GLY A 117 3.03 16.81 -31.01
CA GLY A 117 3.38 15.62 -30.25
C GLY A 117 3.33 15.86 -28.74
N ALA A 118 3.85 17.00 -28.26
CA ALA A 118 3.78 17.36 -26.85
C ALA A 118 2.34 17.61 -26.38
N VAL A 119 1.52 18.29 -27.18
CA VAL A 119 0.10 18.55 -26.88
C VAL A 119 -0.68 17.23 -26.81
N TRP A 120 -0.54 16.35 -27.79
CA TRP A 120 -1.22 15.05 -27.77
C TRP A 120 -0.74 14.16 -26.62
N GLY A 121 0.55 14.22 -26.26
CA GLY A 121 1.08 13.55 -25.06
C GLY A 121 0.45 14.07 -23.76
N LEU A 122 0.31 15.39 -23.62
CA LEU A 122 -0.36 16.00 -22.47
C LEU A 122 -1.86 15.67 -22.43
N VAL A 123 -2.53 15.64 -23.59
CA VAL A 123 -3.94 15.23 -23.70
C VAL A 123 -4.12 13.76 -23.30
N LEU A 124 -3.22 12.86 -23.72
CA LEU A 124 -3.25 11.46 -23.30
C LEU A 124 -3.02 11.30 -21.80
N LEU A 125 -2.06 12.04 -21.24
CA LEU A 125 -1.77 12.04 -19.80
C LEU A 125 -2.98 12.56 -19.00
N LEU A 126 -3.58 13.66 -19.44
CA LEU A 126 -4.80 14.22 -18.84
C LEU A 126 -5.99 13.28 -19.01
N GLY A 127 -6.16 12.66 -20.17
CA GLY A 127 -7.22 11.68 -20.43
C GLY A 127 -7.10 10.46 -19.51
N ALA A 128 -5.89 9.94 -19.34
CA ALA A 128 -5.63 8.86 -18.37
C ALA A 128 -6.00 9.30 -16.95
N TYR A 129 -5.58 10.50 -16.52
CA TYR A 129 -5.94 11.06 -15.22
C TYR A 129 -7.46 11.17 -15.03
N LEU A 130 -8.19 11.71 -16.02
CA LEU A 130 -9.63 11.89 -15.95
C LEU A 130 -10.39 10.57 -15.87
N ILE A 131 -9.96 9.54 -16.61
CA ILE A 131 -10.55 8.20 -16.54
C ILE A 131 -10.38 7.63 -15.11
N LEU A 132 -9.15 7.67 -14.58
CA LEU A 132 -8.86 7.21 -13.22
C LEU A 132 -9.68 8.00 -12.18
N TYR A 133 -9.71 9.33 -12.30
CA TYR A 133 -10.44 10.22 -11.40
C TYR A 133 -11.96 10.00 -11.43
N THR A 134 -12.51 9.73 -12.61
CA THR A 134 -13.96 9.49 -12.80
C THR A 134 -14.39 8.14 -12.24
N ILE A 135 -13.57 7.10 -12.43
CA ILE A 135 -13.86 5.77 -11.86
C ILE A 135 -13.73 5.80 -10.34
N ASN A 136 -12.60 6.32 -9.83
CA ASN A 136 -12.38 6.47 -8.41
C ASN A 136 -11.28 7.51 -8.12
N PRO A 137 -11.61 8.66 -7.49
CA PRO A 137 -10.64 9.70 -7.18
C PRO A 137 -9.56 9.27 -6.17
N ASP A 138 -9.72 8.14 -5.48
CA ASP A 138 -8.68 7.56 -4.62
C ASP A 138 -7.57 6.86 -5.43
N LEU A 139 -7.77 6.55 -6.71
CA LEU A 139 -6.73 5.92 -7.56
C LEU A 139 -5.63 6.90 -7.97
N VAL A 140 -5.94 8.20 -7.99
CA VAL A 140 -4.97 9.27 -8.23
C VAL A 140 -4.42 9.87 -6.93
N LYS A 141 -5.08 9.57 -5.80
CA LYS A 141 -4.61 9.91 -4.45
C LYS A 141 -4.08 8.64 -3.81
N LEU A 142 -2.84 8.29 -4.15
CA LEU A 142 -2.18 7.11 -3.61
C LEU A 142 -1.93 7.30 -2.11
N LYS A 143 -2.97 6.99 -1.33
CA LYS A 143 -2.96 6.84 0.12
C LYS A 143 -1.98 5.70 0.42
N GLY A 144 -0.99 5.98 1.27
CA GLY A 144 -0.16 4.90 1.81
C GLY A 144 -1.06 3.83 2.46
N PRO A 145 -0.60 2.56 2.57
CA PRO A 145 -1.33 1.56 3.34
C PRO A 145 -1.65 2.06 4.76
N GLU A 146 -0.88 2.99 5.31
CA GLU A 146 -1.15 3.67 6.59
C GLU A 146 -2.38 4.59 6.58
N GLU A 147 -2.89 5.03 5.43
CA GLU A 147 -4.13 5.80 5.29
C GLU A 147 -5.34 4.90 4.96
N LEU A 148 -5.09 3.74 4.31
CA LEU A 148 -6.10 2.68 4.11
C LEU A 148 -6.30 1.84 5.38
N PHE A 149 -5.29 1.80 6.26
CA PHE A 149 -5.29 1.23 7.60
C PHE A 149 -5.14 2.28 8.70
N LYS A 150 -5.21 3.59 8.38
CA LYS A 150 -5.61 4.58 9.38
C LYS A 150 -7.02 4.20 9.71
N MET A 151 -7.17 3.46 10.80
CA MET A 151 -8.25 3.81 11.67
C MET A 151 -8.18 5.32 11.79
N LYS A 152 -9.23 6.00 11.34
CA LYS A 152 -9.61 7.28 11.90
C LYS A 152 -9.29 7.14 13.38
N SER A 153 -8.24 7.83 13.83
CA SER A 153 -7.99 7.94 15.25
C SER A 153 -9.31 8.51 15.75
N ILE A 154 -10.11 7.66 16.40
CA ILE A 154 -11.17 8.14 17.25
C ILE A 154 -10.41 9.12 18.12
N ASN A 155 -10.74 10.40 18.00
CA ASN A 155 -10.18 11.38 18.88
C ASN A 155 -10.67 10.98 20.28
N LEU A 156 -9.83 10.26 21.00
CA LEU A 156 -10.04 9.80 22.36
C LEU A 156 -9.76 10.93 23.35
N GLN A 157 -9.82 12.20 22.93
CA GLN A 157 -9.68 13.37 23.81
C GLN A 157 -10.99 13.81 24.45
N SER A 158 -12.10 13.05 24.34
CA SER A 158 -13.32 13.33 25.09
C SER A 158 -13.69 12.25 26.11
N VAL A 159 -12.70 11.54 26.67
CA VAL A 159 -12.86 10.86 27.96
C VAL A 159 -11.65 11.16 28.83
N SER A 160 -11.54 12.41 29.28
CA SER A 160 -10.68 12.73 30.41
C SER A 160 -11.29 12.13 31.68
N SER A 161 -10.63 11.15 32.26
CA SER A 161 -10.78 10.74 33.66
C SER A 161 -9.38 10.46 34.23
N PRO A 162 -9.10 10.80 35.49
CA PRO A 162 -7.76 11.20 35.91
C PRO A 162 -6.80 10.03 36.16
N ALA A 163 -5.53 10.39 35.98
CA ALA A 163 -4.29 9.64 36.15
C ALA A 163 -4.26 8.50 37.17
N VAL A 164 -3.69 7.36 36.75
CA VAL A 164 -2.80 6.54 37.60
C VAL A 164 -1.58 6.15 36.76
N ALA A 165 -0.40 6.52 37.26
CA ALA A 165 0.89 6.15 36.72
C ALA A 165 1.18 4.65 36.97
N GLY A 166 1.56 3.93 35.92
CA GLY A 166 2.01 2.53 36.00
C GLY A 166 2.01 1.88 34.62
N THR A 167 3.17 1.42 34.17
CA THR A 167 3.44 0.82 32.86
C THR A 167 2.60 -0.43 32.56
N VAL A 168 1.46 -0.29 31.89
CA VAL A 168 0.80 -1.33 31.06
C VAL A 168 0.00 -0.61 29.97
N ALA A 169 0.08 -1.07 28.72
CA ALA A 169 -0.73 -0.52 27.62
C ALA A 169 -2.22 -0.44 28.00
N PRO A 170 -2.95 0.64 27.64
CA PRO A 170 -4.33 0.82 28.07
C PRO A 170 -5.21 -0.27 27.47
N LYS A 171 -5.79 -1.12 28.32
CA LYS A 171 -6.84 -2.07 27.92
C LYS A 171 -8.05 -1.28 27.43
N ALA A 172 -8.67 -1.73 26.34
CA ALA A 172 -9.77 -1.00 25.71
C ALA A 172 -11.10 -1.32 26.40
N GLY A 173 -11.67 -0.37 27.16
CA GLY A 173 -13.08 -0.38 27.58
C GLY A 173 -13.60 -1.60 28.36
N GLY A 174 -14.85 -1.53 28.81
CA GLY A 174 -15.58 -2.68 29.36
C GLY A 174 -16.21 -3.53 28.24
N ASP A 175 -16.58 -4.78 28.53
CA ASP A 175 -17.17 -5.71 27.54
C ASP A 175 -18.33 -5.12 26.74
N ALA A 176 -19.29 -4.49 27.40
CA ALA A 176 -20.45 -3.88 26.76
C ALA A 176 -20.06 -2.76 25.76
N GLU A 177 -19.05 -1.96 26.10
CA GLU A 177 -18.54 -0.88 25.23
C GLU A 177 -17.90 -1.46 23.96
N ILE A 178 -17.10 -2.51 24.12
CA ILE A 178 -16.44 -3.16 22.98
C ILE A 178 -17.48 -3.82 22.08
N ARG A 179 -18.48 -4.51 22.64
CA ARG A 179 -19.58 -5.09 21.87
C ARG A 179 -20.33 -4.04 21.07
N GLN A 180 -20.69 -2.93 21.72
CA GLN A 180 -21.38 -1.82 21.07
C GLN A 180 -20.53 -1.25 19.94
N LYS A 181 -19.24 -1.04 20.17
CA LYS A 181 -18.30 -0.53 19.16
C LYS A 181 -18.19 -1.46 17.95
N LEU A 182 -17.99 -2.76 18.17
CA LEU A 182 -17.90 -3.75 17.10
C LEU A 182 -19.20 -3.84 16.31
N SER A 183 -20.35 -3.86 16.99
CA SER A 183 -21.66 -3.87 16.34
C SER A 183 -21.92 -2.58 15.54
N GLN A 184 -21.60 -1.40 16.08
CA GLN A 184 -21.81 -0.13 15.40
C GLN A 184 -20.94 0.01 14.16
N VAL A 185 -19.65 -0.30 14.26
CA VAL A 185 -18.70 -0.17 13.14
C VAL A 185 -19.03 -1.16 12.02
N SER A 186 -19.47 -2.37 12.37
CA SER A 186 -19.75 -3.41 11.40
C SER A 186 -21.18 -3.39 10.83
N GLY A 187 -22.05 -2.51 11.33
CA GLY A 187 -23.48 -2.56 11.01
C GLY A 187 -24.16 -3.85 11.50
N GLY A 188 -23.69 -4.41 12.62
CA GLY A 188 -24.21 -5.64 13.22
C GLY A 188 -23.62 -6.94 12.68
N LYS A 189 -22.61 -6.87 11.79
CA LYS A 189 -21.99 -8.07 11.18
C LYS A 189 -20.92 -8.73 12.04
N ILE A 190 -20.32 -7.99 12.97
CA ILE A 190 -19.48 -8.56 14.02
C ILE A 190 -20.37 -8.80 15.22
N THR A 191 -20.57 -10.08 15.56
CA THR A 191 -21.45 -10.51 16.65
C THR A 191 -20.68 -11.35 17.66
N VAL A 192 -21.24 -11.50 18.87
CA VAL A 192 -20.71 -12.36 19.92
C VAL A 192 -21.77 -13.40 20.24
N ASN A 193 -21.42 -14.69 20.20
CA ASN A 193 -22.38 -15.79 20.31
C ASN A 193 -23.06 -15.89 21.68
N TYR A 194 -22.38 -15.50 22.76
CA TYR A 194 -22.90 -15.54 24.11
C TYR A 194 -22.63 -14.23 24.87
N PRO A 195 -23.52 -13.83 25.79
CA PRO A 195 -23.23 -12.76 26.74
C PRO A 195 -22.17 -13.20 27.76
N GLU A 196 -21.63 -12.24 28.50
CA GLU A 196 -20.82 -12.54 29.68
C GLU A 196 -21.57 -13.44 30.67
N PRO A 197 -20.86 -14.32 31.40
CA PRO A 197 -19.39 -14.50 31.41
C PRO A 197 -18.87 -15.53 30.40
N ARG A 198 -19.74 -16.11 29.53
CA ARG A 198 -19.34 -17.22 28.64
C ARG A 198 -18.38 -16.78 27.55
N THR A 199 -18.61 -15.60 27.01
CA THR A 199 -17.70 -14.93 26.10
C THR A 199 -17.55 -13.53 26.65
N SER A 200 -16.36 -13.14 27.08
CA SER A 200 -16.08 -11.79 27.60
C SER A 200 -15.17 -11.07 26.65
N LEU A 201 -15.45 -9.82 26.32
CA LEU A 201 -14.53 -8.94 25.62
C LEU A 201 -13.79 -8.01 26.60
N ASN A 202 -14.13 -8.06 27.88
CA ASN A 202 -13.59 -7.16 28.88
C ASN A 202 -12.06 -7.27 28.95
N GLY A 203 -11.35 -6.16 28.79
CA GLY A 203 -9.91 -6.15 28.88
C GLY A 203 -9.18 -6.67 27.65
N LEU A 204 -9.87 -6.82 26.50
CA LEU A 204 -9.20 -6.97 25.21
C LEU A 204 -8.22 -5.80 24.99
N GLN A 205 -7.09 -6.11 24.36
CA GLN A 205 -6.14 -5.09 23.98
C GLN A 205 -6.73 -4.25 22.85
N PRO A 206 -6.43 -2.94 22.78
CA PRO A 206 -6.82 -2.12 21.65
C PRO A 206 -6.39 -2.77 20.33
N THR A 207 -5.18 -3.29 20.27
CA THR A 207 -4.61 -3.95 19.08
C THR A 207 -5.41 -5.17 18.64
N THR A 208 -5.99 -5.92 19.57
CA THR A 208 -6.89 -7.05 19.29
C THR A 208 -8.20 -6.60 18.67
N ILE A 209 -8.82 -5.53 19.20
CA ILE A 209 -10.04 -4.95 18.61
C ILE A 209 -9.76 -4.47 17.18
N GLN A 210 -8.61 -3.84 16.95
CA GLN A 210 -8.18 -3.36 15.63
C GLN A 210 -7.94 -4.53 14.67
N GLY A 211 -7.32 -5.60 15.17
CA GLY A 211 -7.12 -6.85 14.46
C GLY A 211 -8.43 -7.49 14.01
N ILE A 212 -9.43 -7.58 14.90
CA ILE A 212 -10.78 -8.05 14.57
C ILE A 212 -11.38 -7.24 13.42
N LEU A 213 -11.32 -5.90 13.49
CA LEU A 213 -11.85 -5.02 12.44
C LEU A 213 -11.09 -5.16 11.11
N SER A 214 -9.76 -5.35 11.16
CA SER A 214 -8.94 -5.62 9.97
C SER A 214 -9.33 -6.95 9.32
N LEU A 215 -9.49 -8.00 10.12
CA LEU A 215 -9.88 -9.33 9.66
C LEU A 215 -11.28 -9.31 9.03
N TRP A 216 -12.24 -8.65 9.69
CA TRP A 216 -13.59 -8.42 9.16
C TRP A 216 -13.57 -7.68 7.81
N ASN A 217 -12.77 -6.63 7.67
CA ASN A 217 -12.65 -5.92 6.38
C ASN A 217 -12.06 -6.82 5.28
N SER A 218 -11.09 -7.69 5.60
CA SER A 218 -10.48 -8.57 4.59
C SER A 218 -11.36 -9.72 4.11
N CYS A 219 -12.32 -10.17 4.91
CA CYS A 219 -13.32 -11.14 4.45
C CYS A 219 -14.47 -10.48 3.66
N GLY A 220 -14.28 -9.25 3.17
CA GLY A 220 -15.32 -8.52 2.43
C GLY A 220 -16.45 -8.02 3.33
N LYS A 221 -16.17 -7.78 4.62
CA LYS A 221 -17.16 -7.45 5.65
C LYS A 221 -18.17 -8.59 5.86
N CYS A 222 -17.66 -9.81 5.97
CA CYS A 222 -18.44 -11.01 6.26
C CYS A 222 -19.11 -10.97 7.65
N ASP A 223 -20.00 -11.93 7.89
CA ASP A 223 -20.57 -12.14 9.22
C ASP A 223 -19.53 -12.86 10.10
N LEU A 224 -18.97 -12.12 11.06
CA LEU A 224 -17.88 -12.57 11.92
C LEU A 224 -18.42 -12.78 13.33
N VAL A 225 -18.36 -14.01 13.82
CA VAL A 225 -18.90 -14.39 15.13
C VAL A 225 -17.74 -14.68 16.09
N ILE A 226 -17.62 -13.85 17.12
CA ILE A 226 -16.72 -14.07 18.25
C ILE A 226 -17.34 -15.11 19.16
N THR A 227 -16.60 -16.18 19.42
CA THR A 227 -17.03 -17.30 20.27
C THR A 227 -16.34 -17.34 21.62
N GLY A 228 -15.22 -16.64 21.76
CA GLY A 228 -14.40 -16.57 22.95
C GLY A 228 -13.52 -15.31 22.94
N GLY A 229 -13.20 -14.76 24.10
CA GLY A 229 -12.44 -13.53 24.28
C GLY A 229 -11.51 -13.62 25.49
N THR A 230 -11.79 -12.89 26.57
CA THR A 230 -10.94 -12.81 27.76
C THR A 230 -11.38 -13.70 28.91
N GLU A 231 -12.41 -14.53 28.72
CA GLU A 231 -12.84 -15.49 29.72
C GLU A 231 -11.67 -16.40 30.14
N THR A 232 -11.46 -16.54 31.44
CA THR A 232 -10.31 -17.23 32.02
C THR A 232 -10.48 -18.75 32.08
N ALA A 233 -11.37 -19.31 31.26
CA ALA A 233 -11.63 -20.74 31.22
C ALA A 233 -10.52 -21.45 30.44
N TYR A 234 -9.46 -21.82 31.17
CA TYR A 234 -8.42 -22.80 30.84
C TYR A 234 -7.19 -22.31 30.04
N HIS A 235 -6.09 -22.15 30.82
CA HIS A 235 -4.69 -22.46 30.53
C HIS A 235 -3.65 -21.41 30.07
N ALA A 236 -2.44 -21.71 30.59
CA ALA A 236 -1.07 -21.24 30.40
C ALA A 236 -0.76 -19.75 30.69
N PRO A 237 0.04 -19.44 31.74
CA PRO A 237 0.57 -18.10 31.93
C PRO A 237 1.48 -17.75 30.75
N GLY A 238 1.04 -16.79 29.94
CA GLY A 238 1.76 -16.29 28.78
C GLY A 238 1.38 -14.84 28.52
N LYS A 239 2.34 -14.05 28.02
CA LYS A 239 2.11 -12.65 27.67
C LYS A 239 0.96 -12.48 26.67
N PHE A 240 0.79 -13.47 25.78
CA PHE A 240 -0.15 -13.47 24.67
C PHE A 240 -1.19 -14.57 24.87
N GLY A 241 -2.33 -14.22 25.47
CA GLY A 241 -3.37 -15.14 25.90
C GLY A 241 -4.76 -14.50 25.87
N HIS A 242 -5.81 -15.31 26.09
CA HIS A 242 -7.18 -14.84 26.29
C HIS A 242 -7.25 -13.90 27.51
N ALA A 243 -6.74 -14.35 28.65
CA ALA A 243 -6.73 -13.56 29.90
C ALA A 243 -5.94 -12.24 29.79
N SER A 244 -4.94 -12.15 28.91
CA SER A 244 -4.18 -10.91 28.68
C SER A 244 -4.79 -10.02 27.58
N GLY A 245 -5.88 -10.46 26.95
CA GLY A 245 -6.64 -9.71 25.97
C GLY A 245 -6.09 -9.73 24.55
N TYR A 246 -5.15 -10.63 24.23
CA TYR A 246 -4.49 -10.70 22.93
C TYR A 246 -5.15 -11.70 21.95
N LYS A 247 -5.94 -12.65 22.47
CA LYS A 247 -6.55 -13.74 21.70
C LYS A 247 -8.07 -13.62 21.67
N VAL A 248 -8.67 -14.10 20.59
CA VAL A 248 -10.11 -14.17 20.38
C VAL A 248 -10.40 -15.44 19.59
N ASP A 249 -11.44 -16.16 20.01
CA ASP A 249 -11.94 -17.32 19.28
C ASP A 249 -13.00 -16.87 18.28
N LEU A 250 -12.88 -17.32 17.04
CA LEU A 250 -13.76 -16.97 15.94
C LEU A 250 -14.41 -18.21 15.35
N ARG A 251 -15.71 -18.12 15.08
CA ARG A 251 -16.45 -19.15 14.37
C ARG A 251 -15.93 -19.26 12.92
N PRO A 252 -15.54 -20.45 12.45
CA PRO A 252 -15.13 -20.63 11.07
C PRO A 252 -16.33 -20.48 10.13
N THR A 253 -16.14 -19.70 9.07
CA THR A 253 -17.06 -19.54 7.93
C THR A 253 -16.23 -19.56 6.65
N ASP A 254 -16.86 -19.80 5.49
CA ASP A 254 -16.11 -19.87 4.22
C ASP A 254 -15.39 -18.55 3.91
N ASP A 255 -16.04 -17.42 4.17
CA ASP A 255 -15.45 -16.07 3.97
C ASP A 255 -14.30 -15.81 4.95
N LEU A 256 -14.47 -16.17 6.24
CA LEU A 256 -13.42 -15.99 7.24
C LEU A 256 -12.22 -16.89 6.94
N ASN A 257 -12.48 -18.16 6.58
CA ASN A 257 -11.45 -19.13 6.23
C ASN A 257 -10.63 -18.62 5.04
N SER A 258 -11.31 -18.17 3.98
CA SER A 258 -10.66 -17.60 2.79
C SER A 258 -9.80 -16.37 3.13
N ALA A 259 -10.30 -15.48 3.98
CA ALA A 259 -9.54 -14.31 4.44
C ALA A 259 -8.30 -14.69 5.26
N ILE A 260 -8.41 -15.68 6.15
CA ILE A 260 -7.28 -16.18 6.94
C ILE A 260 -6.25 -16.87 6.04
N TYR A 261 -6.69 -17.70 5.09
CA TYR A 261 -5.81 -18.39 4.14
C TYR A 261 -4.95 -17.44 3.30
N ASN A 262 -5.49 -16.27 2.96
CA ASN A 262 -4.74 -15.22 2.26
C ASN A 262 -3.78 -14.41 3.17
N ARG A 263 -3.87 -14.58 4.50
CA ARG A 263 -3.05 -13.87 5.49
C ARG A 263 -1.95 -14.73 6.11
N ILE A 264 -2.09 -16.05 6.09
CA ILE A 264 -1.09 -16.98 6.64
C ILE A 264 0.11 -17.16 5.69
N ALA A 265 1.28 -17.44 6.27
CA ALA A 265 2.47 -17.75 5.51
C ALA A 265 2.26 -19.00 4.63
N THR A 266 2.87 -19.01 3.45
CA THR A 266 2.80 -20.14 2.50
C THR A 266 3.38 -21.45 3.03
N SER A 267 4.16 -21.39 4.12
CA SER A 267 4.65 -22.57 4.85
C SER A 267 3.56 -23.27 5.67
N CYS A 268 2.43 -22.61 5.94
CA CYS A 268 1.28 -23.23 6.57
C CYS A 268 0.46 -24.02 5.53
N ARG A 269 0.14 -25.27 5.85
CA ARG A 269 -0.76 -26.11 5.05
C ARG A 269 -2.18 -25.54 5.08
N ILE A 270 -2.87 -25.59 3.93
CA ILE A 270 -4.26 -25.14 3.79
C ILE A 270 -5.14 -26.32 3.35
N PRO A 271 -6.25 -26.64 4.05
CA PRO A 271 -6.58 -26.17 5.40
C PRO A 271 -5.54 -26.70 6.42
N PRO A 272 -5.28 -25.96 7.51
CA PRO A 272 -4.35 -26.41 8.54
C PRO A 272 -4.90 -27.65 9.26
N PRO A 273 -4.05 -28.64 9.59
CA PRO A 273 -4.43 -29.69 10.52
C PRO A 273 -4.89 -29.11 11.86
N ALA A 274 -5.76 -29.82 12.58
CA ALA A 274 -6.20 -29.39 13.91
C ALA A 274 -5.01 -29.12 14.83
N ASN A 275 -5.14 -28.08 15.65
CA ASN A 275 -4.13 -27.57 16.58
C ASN A 275 -2.83 -27.06 15.95
N THR A 276 -2.83 -26.75 14.65
CA THR A 276 -1.66 -26.18 13.98
C THR A 276 -1.64 -24.66 14.15
N ASN A 277 -0.50 -24.14 14.63
CA ASN A 277 -0.23 -22.70 14.63
C ASN A 277 0.32 -22.28 13.27
N CYS A 278 -0.35 -21.32 12.63
CA CYS A 278 0.08 -20.73 11.38
C CYS A 278 0.46 -19.27 11.60
N ALA A 279 1.70 -18.95 11.24
CA ALA A 279 2.19 -17.57 11.30
C ALA A 279 1.49 -16.73 10.23
N GLY A 280 0.92 -15.60 10.65
CA GLY A 280 0.37 -14.57 9.77
C GLY A 280 1.47 -13.69 9.18
N LEU A 281 1.32 -13.33 7.91
CA LEU A 281 2.10 -12.27 7.25
C LEU A 281 1.83 -10.89 7.86
N ASP A 282 0.74 -10.77 8.62
CA ASP A 282 0.29 -9.56 9.33
C ASP A 282 0.75 -9.50 10.80
N GLY A 283 1.65 -10.41 11.22
CA GLY A 283 2.17 -10.47 12.59
C GLY A 283 1.20 -11.09 13.61
N ASN A 284 0.08 -11.66 13.15
CA ASN A 284 -0.83 -12.44 13.96
C ASN A 284 -0.44 -13.93 13.95
N THR A 285 -0.97 -14.69 14.90
CA THR A 285 -0.90 -16.16 14.89
C THR A 285 -2.32 -16.71 14.75
N TYR A 286 -2.51 -17.63 13.80
CA TYR A 286 -3.80 -18.26 13.52
C TYR A 286 -3.71 -19.74 13.88
N ARG A 287 -4.50 -20.19 14.85
CA ARG A 287 -4.55 -21.60 15.23
C ARG A 287 -5.95 -22.15 14.99
N TYR A 288 -6.04 -23.26 14.25
CA TYR A 288 -7.32 -23.93 14.04
C TYR A 288 -7.49 -25.07 15.05
N GLU A 289 -8.32 -24.90 16.09
CA GLU A 289 -8.42 -25.84 17.21
C GLU A 289 -9.45 -26.96 17.03
N THR A 290 -10.14 -26.99 15.87
CA THR A 290 -11.04 -28.05 15.32
C THR A 290 -12.38 -27.45 14.89
N ASN A 291 -12.99 -26.61 15.73
CA ASN A 291 -14.31 -26.01 15.49
C ASN A 291 -14.31 -24.48 15.58
N HIS A 292 -13.17 -23.86 15.89
CA HIS A 292 -12.95 -22.42 15.92
C HIS A 292 -11.52 -22.07 15.53
N TRP A 293 -11.35 -20.82 15.13
CA TRP A 293 -10.05 -20.19 15.00
C TRP A 293 -9.70 -19.50 16.29
N ASP A 294 -8.60 -19.90 16.91
CA ASP A 294 -7.96 -19.18 17.98
C ASP A 294 -6.93 -18.21 17.37
N VAL A 295 -7.28 -16.92 17.35
CA VAL A 295 -6.48 -15.88 16.68
C VAL A 295 -5.82 -14.98 17.70
N CYS A 296 -4.49 -14.93 17.66
CA CYS A 296 -3.68 -14.07 18.50
C CYS A 296 -3.18 -12.86 17.70
N PHE A 297 -3.59 -11.66 18.11
CA PHE A 297 -3.28 -10.43 17.39
C PHE A 297 -1.99 -9.79 17.89
N GLN A 298 -1.08 -9.44 16.96
CA GLN A 298 0.27 -8.95 17.27
C GLN A 298 1.07 -9.89 18.19
N CYS A 299 0.85 -11.19 18.03
CA CYS A 299 1.56 -12.23 18.74
C CYS A 299 2.56 -12.85 17.77
N PRO A 300 3.86 -12.49 17.84
CA PRO A 300 4.85 -13.14 17.00
C PRO A 300 4.87 -14.63 17.34
N SER A 301 4.54 -15.47 16.35
CA SER A 301 4.71 -16.92 16.48
C SER A 301 6.16 -17.19 16.87
N LYS A 302 6.41 -18.06 17.86
CA LYS A 302 7.76 -18.58 18.10
C LYS A 302 8.21 -19.23 16.78
N ARG A 303 9.10 -18.55 16.06
CA ARG A 303 9.72 -19.08 14.84
C ARG A 303 10.58 -20.28 15.20
#